data_AF-A0A7S3M1X5-F1
#
_entry.id   AF-A0A7S3M1X5-F1
#
_cell.length_a   1.000
_cell.length_b   1.000
_cell.length_c   1.000
_cell.angle_alpha   90.00
_cell.angle_beta   90.00
_cell.angle_gamma   90.00
#
_symmetry.space_group_name_H-M   'P 1'
#
loop_
_entity.id
_entity.type
_entity.pdbx_description
1 polymer ?
#
loop_
_entity_poly.entity_id
_entity_poly.type
_entity_poly.pdbx_seq_one_letter_code
_entity_poly.pdbx_strand_id
1 'polypeptide(L)'
;VVREVKALERLRHMNIIDYKHSWLEISRHSAFCPYVPFLFILMEFCNAGSLEDLIWPSGFERGASDNAAKATMMSEELIWTLFLDICRGLRHLHSRSILHRDLK
;
A
#
# COMPACT_ATOMS: atom_id res chain seq x y z
N VAL A 1 1.29 19.06 -3.48
CA VAL A 1 -0.12 18.77 -3.14
C VAL A 1 -1.05 18.74 -4.36
N VAL A 2 -1.62 19.85 -4.86
CA VAL A 2 -2.65 19.81 -5.95
C VAL A 2 -2.12 19.17 -7.26
N ARG A 3 -0.82 19.34 -7.57
CA ARG A 3 -0.19 18.69 -8.74
C ARG A 3 -0.08 17.17 -8.60
N GLU A 4 0.16 16.66 -7.39
CA GLU A 4 0.28 15.21 -7.12
C GLU A 4 -1.08 14.54 -7.15
N VAL A 5 -2.12 15.21 -6.63
CA VAL A 5 -3.52 14.76 -6.70
C VAL A 5 -3.96 14.55 -8.15
N LYS A 6 -3.69 15.52 -9.05
CA LYS A 6 -4.00 15.39 -10.48
C LYS A 6 -3.20 14.30 -11.20
N ALA A 7 -2.04 13.91 -10.66
CA ALA A 7 -1.25 12.81 -11.22
C ALA A 7 -1.90 11.46 -10.87
N LEU A 8 -2.40 11.32 -9.63
CA LEU A 8 -3.09 10.11 -9.15
C LEU A 8 -4.39 9.85 -9.92
N GLU A 9 -5.18 10.87 -10.26
CA GLU A 9 -6.41 10.74 -11.06
C GLU A 9 -6.20 10.08 -12.44
N ARG A 10 -4.96 10.10 -12.95
CA ARG A 10 -4.61 9.57 -14.28
C ARG A 10 -3.96 8.19 -14.22
N LEU A 11 -3.80 7.63 -13.02
CA LEU A 11 -3.24 6.30 -12.81
C LEU A 11 -4.36 5.28 -12.72
N ARG A 12 -4.62 4.60 -13.84
CA ARG A 12 -5.53 3.47 -13.90
C ARG A 12 -4.80 2.24 -14.39
N HIS A 13 -4.62 1.27 -13.49
CA HIS A 13 -3.91 0.03 -13.75
C HIS A 13 -4.34 -1.04 -12.74
N MET A 14 -4.43 -2.31 -13.14
CA MET A 14 -4.89 -3.40 -12.28
C MET A 14 -4.04 -3.56 -11.00
N ASN A 15 -2.73 -3.31 -11.09
CA ASN A 15 -1.81 -3.41 -9.95
C ASN A 15 -1.52 -2.04 -9.28
N ILE A 16 -2.42 -1.06 -9.42
CA ILE A 16 -2.35 0.25 -8.73
C ILE A 16 -3.75 0.54 -8.17
N ILE A 17 -3.82 0.88 -6.88
CA ILE A 17 -5.10 1.20 -6.23
C ILE A 17 -5.69 2.46 -6.86
N ASP A 18 -6.98 2.41 -7.24
CA ASP A 18 -7.64 3.52 -7.91
C ASP A 18 -7.90 4.67 -6.92
N TYR A 19 -7.39 5.85 -7.26
CA TYR A 19 -7.66 7.08 -6.55
C TYR A 19 -9.07 7.59 -6.90
N LYS A 20 -9.86 7.96 -5.89
CA LYS A 20 -11.24 8.44 -6.09
C LYS A 20 -11.36 9.95 -5.87
N HIS A 21 -10.88 10.46 -4.73
CA HIS A 21 -11.04 11.86 -4.36
C HIS A 21 -10.09 12.30 -3.24
N SER A 22 -9.93 13.61 -3.03
CA SER A 22 -9.21 14.16 -1.87
C SER A 22 -9.76 15.53 -1.50
N TRP A 23 -9.84 15.82 -0.21
CA TRP A 23 -10.33 17.10 0.31
C TRP A 23 -9.49 17.57 1.48
N LEU A 24 -9.55 18.88 1.74
CA LEU A 24 -8.98 19.49 2.93
C LEU A 24 -10.09 19.69 3.96
N GLU A 25 -9.81 19.29 5.19
CA GLU A 25 -10.75 19.45 6.31
C GLU A 25 -9.98 19.80 7.58
N ILE A 26 -10.57 20.67 8.41
CA ILE A 26 -10.00 21.03 9.70
C ILE A 26 -10.27 19.89 10.68
N SER A 27 -9.21 19.21 11.11
CA SER A 27 -9.31 18.05 12.00
C SER A 27 -8.24 18.09 13.09
N ARG A 28 -8.36 17.19 14.07
CA ARG A 28 -7.36 16.99 15.14
C ARG A 28 -7.14 15.50 15.37
N HIS A 29 -5.87 15.10 15.49
CA HIS A 29 -5.50 13.69 15.69
C HIS A 29 -5.84 13.18 17.10
N SER A 30 -5.80 14.06 18.11
CA SER A 30 -6.17 13.74 19.49
C SER A 30 -6.73 14.97 20.20
N ALA A 31 -7.30 14.78 21.40
CA ALA A 31 -7.85 15.86 22.21
C ALA A 31 -6.79 16.89 22.67
N PHE A 32 -5.51 16.53 22.66
CA PHE A 32 -4.40 17.39 23.08
C PHE A 32 -3.80 18.22 21.93
N CYS A 33 -4.25 18.01 20.69
CA CYS A 33 -3.72 18.69 19.52
C CYS A 33 -4.65 19.82 19.06
N PRO A 34 -4.09 20.93 18.54
CA PRO A 34 -4.88 21.97 17.90
C PRO A 34 -5.53 21.44 16.61
N TYR A 35 -6.61 22.10 16.21
CA TYR A 35 -7.22 21.89 14.90
C TYR A 35 -6.34 22.47 13.82
N VAL A 36 -5.95 21.64 12.86
CA VAL A 36 -5.15 22.06 11.70
C VAL A 36 -5.74 21.45 10.42
N PRO A 37 -5.42 22.00 9.23
CA PRO A 37 -5.87 21.40 7.97
C PRO A 37 -5.23 20.03 7.74
N PHE A 38 -6.06 19.01 7.51
CA PHE A 38 -5.67 17.67 7.12
C PHE A 38 -6.04 17.45 5.65
N LEU A 39 -5.17 16.79 4.88
CA LEU A 39 -5.49 16.29 3.55
C LEU A 39 -5.98 14.85 3.68
N PHE A 40 -7.23 14.62 3.35
CA PHE A 40 -7.82 13.29 3.26
C PHE A 40 -7.75 12.79 1.82
N ILE A 41 -7.40 11.52 1.66
CA ILE A 41 -7.29 10.85 0.36
C ILE A 41 -8.22 9.63 0.40
N LEU A 42 -9.17 9.58 -0.53
CA LEU A 42 -10.07 8.47 -0.75
C LEU A 42 -9.56 7.61 -1.90
N MET A 43 -9.39 6.33 -1.63
CA MET A 43 -8.92 5.31 -2.57
C MET A 43 -9.84 4.09 -2.51
N GLU A 44 -9.72 3.20 -3.48
CA GLU A 44 -10.35 1.89 -3.42
C GLU A 44 -9.89 1.06 -2.22
N PHE A 45 -10.80 0.31 -1.60
CA PHE A 45 -10.53 -0.48 -0.40
C PHE A 45 -10.00 -1.87 -0.76
N CYS A 46 -8.78 -2.18 -0.33
CA CYS A 46 -8.20 -3.51 -0.44
C CYS A 46 -8.63 -4.37 0.76
N ASN A 47 -9.59 -5.27 0.56
CA ASN A 47 -10.17 -6.09 1.62
C ASN A 47 -9.29 -7.26 2.10
N ALA A 48 -8.16 -7.52 1.44
CA ALA A 48 -7.28 -8.66 1.72
C ALA A 48 -6.13 -8.36 2.71
N GLY A 49 -6.07 -7.16 3.28
CA GLY A 49 -4.97 -6.75 4.16
C GLY A 49 -3.70 -6.37 3.40
N SER A 50 -2.58 -6.27 4.12
CA SER A 50 -1.29 -5.92 3.54
C SER A 50 -0.51 -7.15 3.06
N LEU A 51 0.49 -6.94 2.22
CA LEU A 51 1.42 -8.00 1.83
C LEU A 51 2.25 -8.51 3.02
N GLU A 52 2.50 -7.66 4.02
CA GLU A 52 3.18 -8.06 5.26
C GLU A 52 2.34 -9.10 6.02
N ASP A 53 1.03 -8.90 6.12
CA ASP A 53 0.11 -9.86 6.75
C ASP A 53 0.08 -11.20 6.01
N LEU A 54 0.25 -11.16 4.67
CA LEU A 54 0.28 -12.36 3.83
C LEU A 54 1.60 -13.13 3.98
N ILE A 55 2.74 -12.43 4.03
CA ILE A 55 4.06 -13.04 4.21
C ILE A 55 4.22 -13.57 5.64
N TRP A 56 3.57 -12.91 6.60
CA TRP A 56 3.71 -13.19 8.02
C TRP A 56 2.36 -13.37 8.73
N PRO A 57 1.61 -14.45 8.42
CA PRO A 57 0.34 -14.70 9.07
C PRO A 57 0.57 -14.92 10.57
N SER A 58 -0.03 -14.07 11.39
CA SER A 58 -0.11 -14.09 12.86
C SER A 58 0.42 -15.36 13.54
N GLY A 59 1.64 -15.31 14.09
CA GLY A 59 2.19 -16.37 14.94
C GLY A 59 3.72 -16.41 15.03
N PHE A 60 4.44 -15.79 14.10
CA PHE A 60 5.89 -15.73 14.18
C PHE A 60 6.30 -14.50 14.99
N GLU A 61 6.43 -14.71 16.31
CA GLU A 61 7.24 -13.81 17.13
C GLU A 61 8.65 -13.82 16.55
N ARG A 62 9.21 -12.63 16.29
CA ARG A 62 10.57 -12.45 15.78
C ARG A 62 11.56 -12.98 16.82
N GLY A 63 11.78 -14.30 16.85
CA GLY A 63 12.59 -15.01 17.87
C GLY A 63 11.96 -16.26 18.51
N ALA A 64 10.74 -16.69 18.14
CA ALA A 64 10.18 -17.95 18.65
C ALA A 64 10.70 -19.16 17.87
N SER A 65 11.05 -20.20 18.63
CA SER A 65 11.83 -21.39 18.22
C SER A 65 11.48 -21.99 16.85
N ASP A 66 12.54 -22.45 16.17
CA ASP A 66 12.64 -23.07 14.83
C ASP A 66 11.62 -24.19 14.49
N ASN A 67 10.79 -24.64 15.42
CA ASN A 67 9.87 -25.76 15.24
C ASN A 67 8.41 -25.39 14.94
N ALA A 68 8.06 -24.09 14.91
CA ALA A 68 6.78 -23.59 14.39
C ALA A 68 6.88 -23.03 12.95
N ALA A 69 8.09 -22.95 12.40
CA ALA A 69 8.44 -22.28 11.13
C ALA A 69 7.92 -22.97 9.85
N LYS A 70 7.02 -23.95 9.98
CA LYS A 70 6.27 -24.56 8.87
C LYS A 70 4.84 -24.01 8.75
N ALA A 71 4.54 -22.91 9.45
CA ALA A 71 3.34 -22.13 9.22
C ALA A 71 3.43 -21.45 7.85
N THR A 72 2.94 -22.17 6.83
CA THR A 72 2.51 -21.66 5.53
C THR A 72 3.49 -20.70 4.84
N MET A 73 4.69 -21.20 4.55
CA MET A 73 5.59 -20.51 3.62
C MET A 73 4.85 -20.31 2.29
N MET A 74 4.77 -19.07 1.80
CA MET A 74 4.10 -18.76 0.54
C MET A 74 4.68 -19.60 -0.60
N SER A 75 3.83 -20.09 -1.50
CA SER A 75 4.32 -20.85 -2.65
C SER A 75 5.20 -19.97 -3.54
N GLU A 76 6.22 -20.56 -4.14
CA GLU A 76 7.10 -19.85 -5.07
C GLU A 76 6.32 -19.21 -6.23
N GLU A 77 5.27 -19.91 -6.70
CA GLU A 77 4.35 -19.41 -7.73
C GLU A 77 3.67 -18.09 -7.30
N LEU A 78 3.22 -18.00 -6.05
CA LEU A 78 2.59 -16.79 -5.53
C LEU A 78 3.60 -15.65 -5.38
N ILE A 79 4.82 -15.96 -4.92
CA ILE A 79 5.92 -14.98 -4.83
C ILE A 79 6.20 -14.37 -6.21
N TRP A 80 6.38 -15.21 -7.24
CA TRP A 80 6.61 -14.74 -8.61
C TRP A 80 5.43 -13.96 -9.19
N THR A 81 4.20 -14.39 -8.88
CA THR A 81 2.99 -13.67 -9.32
C THR A 81 2.95 -12.26 -8.72
N LEU A 82 3.14 -12.13 -7.41
CA LEU A 82 3.17 -10.85 -6.71
C LEU A 82 4.31 -9.96 -7.21
N PHE A 83 5.51 -10.52 -7.36
CA PHE A 83 6.66 -9.80 -7.90
C PHE A 83 6.36 -9.23 -9.29
N LEU A 84 5.84 -10.06 -10.21
CA LEU A 84 5.53 -9.63 -11.57
C LEU A 84 4.43 -8.55 -11.59
N ASP A 85 3.42 -8.69 -10.73
CA ASP A 85 2.34 -7.71 -10.61
C ASP A 85 2.84 -6.37 -10.06
N ILE A 86 3.73 -6.38 -9.07
CA ILE A 86 4.44 -5.18 -8.60
C ILE A 86 5.25 -4.57 -9.74
N CYS A 87 6.03 -5.36 -10.48
CA CYS A 87 6.80 -4.86 -11.63
C CYS A 87 5.90 -4.26 -12.72
N ARG A 88 4.72 -4.82 -12.99
CA ARG A 88 3.74 -4.29 -13.93
C ARG A 88 3.20 -2.93 -13.47
N GLY A 89 2.87 -2.80 -12.19
CA GLY A 89 2.48 -1.53 -11.57
C GLY A 89 3.59 -0.47 -11.64
N LEU A 90 4.82 -0.85 -11.27
CA LEU A 90 5.98 0.04 -11.33
C LEU A 90 6.28 0.51 -12.76
N ARG A 91 6.22 -0.39 -13.74
CA ARG A 91 6.36 -0.02 -15.16
C ARG A 91 5.30 1.00 -15.58
N HIS A 92 4.06 0.83 -15.13
CA HIS A 92 2.99 1.80 -15.40
C HIS A 92 3.30 3.18 -14.79
N LEU A 93 3.77 3.23 -13.54
CA LEU A 93 4.21 4.48 -12.90
C LEU A 93 5.39 5.13 -13.64
N HIS A 94 6.42 4.34 -13.97
CA HIS A 94 7.62 4.81 -14.64
C HIS A 94 7.33 5.35 -16.05
N SER A 95 6.38 4.76 -16.77
CA SER A 95 5.93 5.28 -18.08
C SER A 95 5.32 6.68 -18.03
N ARG A 96 4.95 7.15 -16.83
CA ARG A 96 4.41 8.49 -16.54
C ARG A 96 5.40 9.36 -15.76
N SER A 97 6.66 8.94 -15.68
CA SER A 97 7.72 9.61 -14.92
C SER A 97 7.41 9.76 -13.43
N ILE A 98 6.65 8.82 -12.86
CA ILE A 98 6.34 8.78 -11.43
C ILE A 98 7.23 7.73 -10.78
N LEU A 99 7.98 8.14 -9.76
CA LEU A 99 8.73 7.23 -8.89
C LEU A 99 7.90 6.94 -7.64
N HIS A 100 7.82 5.68 -7.22
CA HIS A 100 7.05 5.29 -6.04
C HIS A 100 7.60 5.90 -4.73
N ARG A 101 8.93 5.98 -4.61
CA ARG A 101 9.70 6.59 -3.49
C ARG A 101 9.65 5.90 -2.13
N ASP A 102 8.64 5.09 -1.83
CA ASP A 102 8.55 4.38 -0.53
C ASP A 102 8.06 2.94 -0.70
N LEU A 103 8.62 2.20 -1.67
CA LEU A 103 8.28 0.79 -1.84
C LEU A 103 9.01 -0.02 -0.75
N LYS A 104 8.28 -0.82 0.03
CA LYS A 104 8.77 -1.61 1.17
C LYS A 104 8.32 -3.06 1.06
#